data_AF-A0A9P7RK11-F1
#
_entry.id   AF-A0A9P7RK11-F1
#
_cell.length_a   1.000
_cell.length_b   1.000
_cell.length_c   1.000
_cell.angle_alpha   90.00
_cell.angle_beta   90.00
_cell.angle_gamma   90.00
#
_symmetry.space_group_name_H-M   'P 1'
#
loop_
_entity.id
_entity.type
_entity.pdbx_description
1 polymer ?
#
loop_
_entity_poly.entity_id
_entity_poly.type
_entity_poly.pdbx_seq_one_letter_code
_entity_poly.pdbx_strand_id
1 'polypeptide(L)'
;MVFMRSGGQRFAQGYVTRRCRKSTHGLPSSNWRRRLSLEQTYYEVFNQDNVDLIDLNENPIAEFTSKGIVTGDGKEHEFDVIVLATGWDGVTGAMTKIDIRGIGGQTVAEKWKDGVYTNLGMTVSGFPNMFFMSGPQAPTAFSVGPSCIEPQGDWIANVIKHMKKNHLTKIEATPEAEQIWRGMVMSIHDKLLVRNARVGGTELTFPENQRKY
;
A
#
# COMPACT_ATOMS: atom_id res chain seq x y z
N MET A 1 5.45 20.35 -16.65
CA MET A 1 6.11 19.04 -16.87
C MET A 1 7.58 19.21 -16.49
N VAL A 2 7.95 18.93 -15.23
CA VAL A 2 9.31 19.18 -14.72
C VAL A 2 10.19 17.97 -15.02
N PHE A 3 11.34 18.22 -15.65
CA PHE A 3 12.45 17.30 -15.87
C PHE A 3 13.01 16.78 -14.53
N MET A 4 12.39 15.76 -13.92
CA MET A 4 12.92 15.04 -12.75
C MET A 4 13.36 13.61 -13.06
N ARG A 5 13.45 13.22 -14.34
CA ARG A 5 13.76 11.82 -14.70
C ARG A 5 15.19 11.39 -14.39
N SER A 6 16.19 12.28 -14.36
CA SER A 6 17.60 11.86 -14.24
C SER A 6 18.31 12.35 -12.98
N GLY A 7 17.97 13.52 -12.44
CA GLY A 7 18.69 14.13 -11.32
C GLY A 7 18.52 13.38 -10.00
N GLY A 8 17.27 13.14 -9.57
CA GLY A 8 16.98 12.49 -8.29
C GLY A 8 17.49 11.04 -8.21
N GLN A 9 17.37 10.31 -9.32
CA GLN A 9 17.84 8.92 -9.41
C GLN A 9 19.37 8.84 -9.33
N ARG A 10 20.07 9.70 -10.07
CA ARG A 10 21.54 9.78 -10.04
C ARG A 10 22.04 10.21 -8.67
N PHE A 11 21.35 11.15 -8.02
CA PHE A 11 21.67 11.56 -6.67
C PHE A 11 21.53 10.39 -5.67
N ALA A 12 20.39 9.70 -5.69
CA ALA A 12 20.16 8.53 -4.84
C ALA A 12 21.19 7.43 -5.10
N GLN A 13 21.45 7.09 -6.37
CA GLN A 13 22.46 6.09 -6.71
C GLN A 13 23.85 6.48 -6.20
N GLY A 14 24.24 7.74 -6.41
CA GLY A 14 25.51 8.28 -5.91
C GLY A 14 25.58 8.34 -4.38
N TYR A 15 24.45 8.45 -3.69
CA TYR A 15 24.40 8.35 -2.23
C TYR A 15 24.66 6.92 -1.77
N VAL A 16 24.01 5.93 -2.40
CA VAL A 16 24.21 4.53 -1.98
C VAL A 16 25.61 4.03 -2.31
N THR A 17 26.15 4.31 -3.49
CA THR A 17 27.51 3.88 -3.87
C THR A 17 28.60 4.46 -2.96
N ARG A 18 28.35 5.59 -2.29
CA ARG A 18 29.28 6.16 -1.31
C ARG A 18 29.22 5.49 0.06
N ARG A 19 28.10 4.87 0.40
CA ARG A 19 27.84 4.33 1.75
C ARG A 19 27.86 2.80 1.81
N CYS A 20 27.61 2.11 0.72
CA CYS A 20 27.75 0.65 0.60
C CYS A 20 28.99 0.31 -0.26
N ARG A 21 30.00 -0.28 0.36
CA ARG A 21 31.26 -0.70 -0.27
C ARG A 21 31.17 -2.12 -0.83
N LYS A 22 30.39 -3.01 -0.19
CA LYS A 22 30.02 -4.30 -0.77
C LYS A 22 29.04 -4.04 -1.94
N SER A 23 29.17 -4.84 -3.00
CA SER A 23 28.41 -4.83 -4.27
C SER A 23 27.07 -4.06 -4.25
N THR A 24 26.82 -3.25 -5.29
CA THR A 24 25.52 -2.59 -5.48
C THR A 24 24.43 -3.53 -6.05
N HIS A 25 24.71 -4.82 -6.23
CA HIS A 25 23.71 -5.80 -6.67
C HIS A 25 22.66 -5.95 -5.58
N GLY A 26 21.38 -5.83 -5.94
CA GLY A 26 20.24 -5.79 -5.00
C GLY A 26 19.76 -4.40 -4.59
N LEU A 27 20.47 -3.31 -4.93
CA LEU A 27 19.99 -1.95 -4.68
C LEU A 27 18.94 -1.53 -5.71
N PRO A 28 17.93 -0.72 -5.35
CA PRO A 28 16.77 -0.45 -6.20
C PRO A 28 17.17 0.23 -7.51
N SER A 29 17.32 -0.56 -8.57
CA SER A 29 17.89 -0.13 -9.85
C SER A 29 16.91 0.60 -10.78
N SER A 30 15.60 0.69 -10.45
CA SER A 30 14.65 1.19 -11.46
C SER A 30 13.30 1.75 -11.00
N ASN A 31 12.93 1.74 -9.72
CA ASN A 31 11.53 2.05 -9.34
C ASN A 31 11.40 2.97 -8.12
N TRP A 32 11.83 4.23 -8.26
CA TRP A 32 11.58 5.37 -7.33
C TRP A 32 10.12 5.84 -7.32
N ARG A 33 9.19 4.91 -7.49
CA ARG A 33 7.73 5.13 -7.55
C ARG A 33 7.03 4.63 -6.29
N ARG A 34 7.80 4.14 -5.32
CA ARG A 34 7.34 3.66 -4.01
C ARG A 34 7.59 4.73 -2.95
N ARG A 35 6.91 4.61 -1.80
CA ARG A 35 7.22 5.44 -0.63
C ARG A 35 8.68 5.22 -0.24
N LEU A 36 9.42 6.32 -0.07
CA LEU A 36 10.80 6.26 0.37
C LEU A 36 10.86 5.81 1.83
N SER A 37 11.70 4.81 2.08
CA SER A 37 12.11 4.46 3.44
C SER A 37 13.06 5.55 3.95
N LEU A 38 12.81 6.04 5.16
CA LEU A 38 13.58 7.13 5.78
C LEU A 38 14.66 6.56 6.71
N GLU A 39 15.43 5.58 6.20
CA GLU A 39 16.56 5.00 6.91
C GLU A 39 17.74 5.98 7.07
N GLN A 40 18.51 5.83 8.15
CA GLN A 40 19.72 6.63 8.37
C GLN A 40 21.02 5.86 8.12
N THR A 41 21.01 4.54 8.39
CA THR A 41 22.22 3.70 8.43
C THR A 41 22.09 2.38 7.66
N TYR A 42 21.01 2.19 6.90
CA TYR A 42 20.71 0.91 6.24
C TYR A 42 21.83 0.44 5.31
N TYR A 43 22.40 1.34 4.51
CA TYR A 43 23.43 0.99 3.54
C TYR A 43 24.79 0.67 4.20
N GLU A 44 25.10 1.33 5.32
CA GLU A 44 26.33 1.12 6.07
C GLU A 44 26.38 -0.24 6.76
N VAL A 45 25.22 -0.80 7.13
CA VAL A 45 25.12 -2.13 7.76
C VAL A 45 25.70 -3.21 6.86
N PHE A 46 25.53 -3.13 5.53
CA PHE A 46 26.10 -4.12 4.60
C PHE A 46 27.63 -4.12 4.54
N ASN A 47 28.31 -3.11 5.10
CA ASN A 47 29.77 -3.08 5.16
C ASN A 47 30.33 -3.88 6.33
N GLN A 48 29.50 -4.30 7.28
CA GLN A 48 29.96 -5.06 8.45
C GLN A 48 30.38 -6.48 8.03
N ASP A 49 31.36 -7.05 8.72
CA ASP A 49 31.91 -8.36 8.37
C ASP A 49 30.92 -9.50 8.63
N ASN A 50 29.94 -9.29 9.51
CA ASN A 50 28.89 -10.23 9.90
C ASN A 50 27.58 -10.08 9.12
N VAL A 51 27.59 -9.33 8.00
CA VAL A 51 26.40 -9.10 7.18
C VAL A 51 26.67 -9.52 5.74
N ASP A 52 25.85 -10.46 5.27
CA ASP A 52 25.81 -10.92 3.89
C ASP A 52 24.49 -10.50 3.23
N LEU A 53 24.59 -10.05 1.97
CA LEU A 53 23.45 -9.72 1.13
C LEU A 53 23.33 -10.77 0.02
N ILE A 54 22.19 -11.45 -0.03
CA ILE A 54 21.89 -12.49 -1.02
C ILE A 54 20.81 -11.95 -1.98
N ASP A 55 21.10 -11.91 -3.27
CA ASP A 55 20.12 -11.50 -4.29
C ASP A 55 19.19 -12.67 -4.65
N LEU A 56 17.96 -12.63 -4.15
CA LEU A 56 16.96 -13.69 -4.39
C LEU A 56 16.40 -13.70 -5.81
N ASN A 57 16.70 -12.69 -6.65
CA ASN A 57 16.38 -12.77 -8.08
C ASN A 57 17.32 -13.70 -8.83
N GLU A 58 18.58 -13.79 -8.38
CA GLU A 58 19.59 -14.68 -8.94
C GLU A 58 19.57 -16.04 -8.24
N ASN A 59 19.46 -16.05 -6.92
CA ASN A 59 19.45 -17.24 -6.07
C ASN A 59 18.17 -17.31 -5.21
N PRO A 60 17.02 -17.71 -5.80
CA PRO A 60 15.74 -17.75 -5.08
C PRO A 60 15.78 -18.73 -3.91
N ILE A 61 14.88 -18.55 -2.93
CA ILE A 61 14.68 -19.52 -1.84
C ILE A 61 14.06 -20.80 -2.42
N ALA A 62 14.71 -21.94 -2.23
CA ALA A 62 14.21 -23.25 -2.62
C ALA A 62 13.33 -23.86 -1.53
N GLU A 63 13.84 -23.92 -0.29
CA GLU A 63 13.09 -24.44 0.85
C GLU A 63 13.63 -23.95 2.20
N PHE A 64 12.82 -24.16 3.24
CA PHE A 64 13.21 -24.01 4.64
C PHE A 64 13.51 -25.40 5.22
N THR A 65 14.63 -25.53 5.92
CA THR A 65 15.03 -26.75 6.62
C THR A 65 14.90 -26.56 8.12
N SER A 66 15.19 -27.61 8.89
CA SER A 66 15.29 -27.50 10.35
C SER A 66 16.45 -26.64 10.84
N LYS A 67 17.45 -26.36 9.97
CA LYS A 67 18.64 -25.59 10.31
C LYS A 67 18.66 -24.19 9.69
N GLY A 68 17.91 -23.95 8.61
CA GLY A 68 17.93 -22.66 7.94
C GLY A 68 17.22 -22.64 6.59
N ILE A 69 17.85 -22.01 5.59
CA ILE A 69 17.25 -21.73 4.28
C ILE A 69 18.18 -22.23 3.18
N VAL A 70 17.64 -23.01 2.24
CA VAL A 70 18.36 -23.45 1.04
C VAL A 70 18.04 -22.51 -0.12
N THR A 71 19.07 -21.98 -0.76
CA THR A 71 18.94 -21.15 -1.98
C THR A 71 18.98 -22.01 -3.25
N GLY A 72 18.60 -21.44 -4.39
CA GLY A 72 18.45 -22.16 -5.67
C GLY A 72 19.74 -22.78 -6.22
N ASP A 73 20.89 -22.35 -5.72
CA ASP A 73 22.21 -22.95 -5.98
C ASP A 73 22.50 -24.20 -5.11
N GLY A 74 21.57 -24.59 -4.23
CA GLY A 74 21.68 -25.73 -3.33
C GLY A 74 22.47 -25.44 -2.05
N LYS A 75 22.91 -24.20 -1.82
CA LYS A 75 23.62 -23.82 -0.60
C LYS A 75 22.64 -23.66 0.56
N GLU A 76 22.95 -24.29 1.69
CA GLU A 76 22.23 -24.10 2.95
C GLU A 76 22.85 -22.96 3.77
N HIS A 77 22.02 -22.00 4.14
CA HIS A 77 22.35 -20.92 5.06
C HIS A 77 21.70 -21.23 6.41
N GLU A 78 22.51 -21.58 7.40
CA GLU A 78 22.02 -21.91 8.75
C GLU A 78 21.64 -20.64 9.52
N PHE A 79 20.52 -20.68 10.25
CA PHE A 79 20.00 -19.56 11.04
C PHE A 79 19.38 -20.05 12.35
N ASP A 80 19.71 -19.39 13.45
CA ASP A 80 19.00 -19.59 14.72
C ASP A 80 17.61 -18.91 14.72
N VAL A 81 17.49 -17.81 14.00
CA VAL A 81 16.28 -16.98 13.94
C VAL A 81 16.07 -16.46 12.53
N ILE A 82 14.82 -16.57 12.05
CA ILE A 82 14.39 -16.05 10.74
C ILE A 82 13.37 -14.94 10.96
N VAL A 83 13.65 -13.76 10.39
CA VAL A 83 12.76 -12.59 10.48
C VAL A 83 12.02 -12.39 9.16
N LEU A 84 10.69 -12.53 9.19
CA LEU A 84 9.83 -12.33 8.01
C LEU A 84 9.41 -10.85 7.87
N ALA A 85 10.19 -10.07 7.12
CA ALA A 85 9.90 -8.67 6.83
C ALA A 85 9.13 -8.47 5.51
N THR A 86 8.07 -9.27 5.28
CA THR A 86 7.39 -9.40 3.97
C THR A 86 6.29 -8.35 3.71
N GLY A 87 6.07 -7.41 4.62
CA GLY A 87 5.06 -6.35 4.48
C GLY A 87 3.62 -6.79 4.79
N TRP A 88 2.65 -5.96 4.43
CA TRP A 88 1.20 -6.18 4.68
C TRP A 88 0.33 -5.51 3.61
N ASP A 89 -0.84 -6.07 3.31
CA ASP A 89 -1.85 -5.39 2.48
C ASP A 89 -2.36 -4.13 3.21
N GLY A 90 -1.85 -2.98 2.76
CA GLY A 90 -2.07 -1.69 3.38
C GLY A 90 -3.28 -0.92 2.83
N VAL A 91 -4.07 -1.48 1.92
CA VAL A 91 -5.18 -0.75 1.30
C VAL A 91 -6.53 -1.38 1.64
N THR A 92 -6.74 -2.67 1.37
CA THR A 92 -8.04 -3.32 1.62
C THR A 92 -7.97 -4.44 2.64
N GLY A 93 -6.80 -5.02 2.87
CA GLY A 93 -6.64 -6.29 3.58
C GLY A 93 -7.25 -6.35 4.98
N ALA A 94 -7.14 -5.29 5.78
CA ALA A 94 -7.76 -5.27 7.11
C ALA A 94 -9.30 -5.27 7.03
N MET A 95 -9.88 -4.61 6.02
CA MET A 95 -11.32 -4.48 5.86
C MET A 95 -11.95 -5.72 5.24
N THR A 96 -11.27 -6.35 4.26
CA THR A 96 -11.79 -7.53 3.55
C THR A 96 -11.62 -8.84 4.33
N LYS A 97 -10.80 -8.84 5.40
CA LYS A 97 -10.65 -9.98 6.33
C LYS A 97 -11.72 -10.03 7.42
N ILE A 98 -12.48 -8.96 7.60
CA ILE A 98 -13.59 -8.91 8.56
C ILE A 98 -14.88 -9.28 7.80
N ASP A 99 -15.75 -10.08 8.42
CA ASP A 99 -17.07 -10.45 7.85
C ASP A 99 -18.07 -9.29 7.94
N ILE A 100 -17.81 -8.21 7.19
CA ILE A 100 -18.65 -7.02 7.12
C ILE A 100 -19.68 -7.22 6.02
N ARG A 101 -20.95 -7.29 6.39
CA ARG A 101 -22.08 -7.53 5.48
C ARG A 101 -23.00 -6.32 5.37
N GLY A 102 -23.33 -5.98 4.14
CA GLY A 102 -24.27 -4.93 3.79
C GLY A 102 -25.69 -5.45 3.57
N ILE A 103 -26.49 -4.63 2.89
CA ILE A 103 -27.85 -4.97 2.47
C ILE A 103 -27.82 -6.23 1.58
N GLY A 104 -28.71 -7.18 1.85
CA GLY A 104 -28.78 -8.43 1.10
C GLY A 104 -27.68 -9.44 1.43
N GLY A 105 -26.87 -9.17 2.47
CA GLY A 105 -25.86 -10.12 2.97
C GLY A 105 -24.54 -10.12 2.19
N GLN A 106 -24.40 -9.27 1.17
CA GLN A 106 -23.16 -9.11 0.42
C GLN A 106 -22.06 -8.56 1.33
N THR A 107 -20.90 -9.21 1.31
CA THR A 107 -19.72 -8.78 2.07
C THR A 107 -18.97 -7.65 1.36
N VAL A 108 -18.22 -6.83 2.12
CA VAL A 108 -17.30 -5.83 1.54
C VAL A 108 -16.27 -6.49 0.62
N ALA A 109 -15.77 -7.67 1.01
CA ALA A 109 -14.83 -8.46 0.21
C ALA A 109 -15.42 -8.84 -1.15
N GLU A 110 -16.68 -9.32 -1.19
CA GLU A 110 -17.38 -9.63 -2.44
C GLU A 110 -17.63 -8.37 -3.28
N LYS A 111 -18.01 -7.25 -2.66
CA LYS A 111 -18.23 -5.99 -3.39
C LYS A 111 -16.95 -5.48 -4.05
N TRP A 112 -15.80 -5.61 -3.39
CA TRP A 112 -14.52 -5.07 -3.88
C TRP A 112 -13.67 -6.04 -4.69
N LYS A 113 -14.18 -7.25 -5.00
CA LYS A 113 -13.43 -8.29 -5.73
C LYS A 113 -12.89 -7.82 -7.09
N ASP A 114 -13.64 -6.98 -7.80
CA ASP A 114 -13.32 -6.50 -9.17
C ASP A 114 -12.82 -5.05 -9.18
N GLY A 115 -12.70 -4.40 -8.03
CA GLY A 115 -12.46 -2.97 -7.96
C GLY A 115 -12.97 -2.35 -6.67
N VAL A 116 -12.16 -1.47 -6.08
CA VAL A 116 -12.64 -0.70 -4.93
C VAL A 116 -13.49 0.47 -5.42
N TYR A 117 -14.67 0.57 -4.83
CA TYR A 117 -15.60 1.69 -4.98
C TYR A 117 -15.97 2.20 -3.60
N THR A 118 -15.80 3.50 -3.43
CA THR A 118 -16.17 4.24 -2.23
C THR A 118 -16.64 5.63 -2.64
N ASN A 119 -17.37 6.29 -1.75
CA ASN A 119 -17.61 7.71 -1.81
C ASN A 119 -16.76 8.41 -0.73
N LEU A 120 -15.95 9.39 -1.17
CA LEU A 120 -14.98 10.14 -0.35
C LEU A 120 -13.93 9.28 0.37
N GLY A 121 -13.80 8.00 0.03
CA GLY A 121 -13.00 7.03 0.79
C GLY A 121 -13.54 6.70 2.18
N MET A 122 -14.78 7.11 2.49
CA MET A 122 -15.38 6.97 3.81
C MET A 122 -16.68 6.16 3.82
N THR A 123 -17.41 6.08 2.70
CA THR A 123 -18.74 5.45 2.65
C THR A 123 -18.85 4.54 1.44
N VAL A 124 -19.71 3.52 1.53
CA VAL A 124 -19.89 2.51 0.47
C VAL A 124 -21.38 2.24 0.30
N SER A 125 -21.88 2.27 -0.94
CA SER A 125 -23.24 1.89 -1.30
C SER A 125 -23.48 0.40 -1.01
N GLY A 126 -24.63 0.07 -0.45
CA GLY A 126 -24.96 -1.23 0.12
C GLY A 126 -24.61 -1.36 1.61
N PHE A 127 -23.88 -0.40 2.20
CA PHE A 127 -23.41 -0.45 3.60
C PHE A 127 -23.89 0.80 4.37
N PRO A 128 -25.20 0.89 4.68
CA PRO A 128 -25.76 2.06 5.35
C PRO A 128 -25.23 2.21 6.78
N ASN A 129 -25.10 3.47 7.22
CA ASN A 129 -24.60 3.85 8.55
C ASN A 129 -23.18 3.35 8.87
N MET A 130 -22.44 2.85 7.88
CA MET A 130 -21.07 2.42 8.02
C MET A 130 -20.12 3.48 7.46
N PHE A 131 -19.09 3.80 8.24
CA PHE A 131 -18.04 4.73 7.86
C PHE A 131 -16.66 4.07 7.98
N PHE A 132 -15.83 4.25 6.96
CA PHE A 132 -14.43 3.90 6.98
C PHE A 132 -13.60 5.13 7.34
N MET A 133 -12.72 4.99 8.32
CA MET A 133 -11.68 5.97 8.65
C MET A 133 -10.41 5.58 7.92
N SER A 134 -9.80 6.52 7.19
CA SER A 134 -8.64 6.20 6.36
C SER A 134 -8.89 5.00 5.43
N GLY A 135 -10.08 4.96 4.80
CA GLY A 135 -10.46 3.90 3.87
C GLY A 135 -9.76 3.97 2.51
N PRO A 136 -10.01 3.00 1.60
CA PRO A 136 -9.47 3.04 0.26
C PRO A 136 -9.97 4.29 -0.48
N GLN A 137 -9.18 4.81 -1.43
CA GLN A 137 -9.52 6.04 -2.19
C GLN A 137 -9.64 7.33 -1.37
N ALA A 138 -9.38 7.31 -0.06
CA ALA A 138 -9.06 8.50 0.73
C ALA A 138 -7.55 8.84 0.62
N PRO A 139 -7.11 10.03 1.07
CA PRO A 139 -5.70 10.44 0.99
C PRO A 139 -4.72 9.49 1.68
N THR A 140 -5.13 8.87 2.80
CA THR A 140 -4.46 7.77 3.53
C THR A 140 -2.94 7.73 3.37
N ALA A 141 -2.42 6.82 2.54
CA ALA A 141 -1.00 6.56 2.31
C ALA A 141 -0.22 7.72 1.66
N PHE A 142 -0.92 8.67 1.04
CA PHE A 142 -0.36 9.86 0.38
C PHE A 142 -0.41 11.11 1.27
N SER A 143 -0.80 10.96 2.54
CA SER A 143 -0.91 12.06 3.49
C SER A 143 -0.25 11.73 4.82
N VAL A 144 -0.06 12.75 5.65
CA VAL A 144 0.25 12.54 7.07
C VAL A 144 -1.02 12.07 7.77
N GLY A 145 -1.02 10.87 8.35
CA GLY A 145 -2.23 10.21 8.85
C GLY A 145 -3.18 11.11 9.66
N PRO A 146 -2.71 11.76 10.74
CA PRO A 146 -3.54 12.68 11.52
C PRO A 146 -4.21 13.79 10.68
N SER A 147 -3.49 14.37 9.73
CA SER A 147 -3.99 15.49 8.91
C SER A 147 -5.18 15.13 8.01
N CYS A 148 -5.35 13.84 7.66
CA CYS A 148 -6.52 13.40 6.89
C CYS A 148 -7.59 12.75 7.76
N ILE A 149 -7.22 12.12 8.88
CA ILE A 149 -8.15 11.45 9.79
C ILE A 149 -8.96 12.46 10.61
N GLU A 150 -8.35 13.56 11.06
CA GLU A 150 -9.05 14.60 11.83
C GLU A 150 -10.27 15.18 11.08
N PRO A 151 -10.14 15.71 9.84
CA PRO A 151 -11.30 16.22 9.11
C PRO A 151 -12.33 15.13 8.74
N GLN A 152 -11.90 13.88 8.54
CA GLN A 152 -12.83 12.75 8.34
C GLN A 152 -13.66 12.49 9.61
N GLY A 153 -13.01 12.48 10.78
CA GLY A 153 -13.66 12.31 12.07
C GLY A 153 -14.65 13.43 12.36
N ASP A 154 -14.26 14.68 12.12
CA ASP A 154 -15.16 15.85 12.26
C ASP A 154 -16.36 15.76 11.34
N TRP A 155 -16.15 15.36 10.07
CA TRP A 155 -17.23 15.17 9.12
C TRP A 155 -18.22 14.09 9.59
N ILE A 156 -17.74 12.92 9.99
CA ILE A 156 -18.58 11.82 10.50
C ILE A 156 -19.35 12.26 11.76
N ALA A 157 -18.67 12.93 12.70
CA ALA A 157 -19.30 13.43 13.91
C ALA A 157 -20.41 14.44 13.59
N ASN A 158 -20.19 15.34 12.62
CA ASN A 158 -21.19 16.30 12.17
C ASN A 158 -22.37 15.64 11.44
N VAL A 159 -22.11 14.60 10.63
CA VAL A 159 -23.16 13.78 10.00
C VAL A 159 -24.02 13.11 11.07
N ILE A 160 -23.42 12.46 12.07
CA ILE A 160 -24.17 11.79 13.14
C ILE A 160 -24.99 12.80 13.96
N LYS A 161 -24.42 13.97 14.28
CA LYS A 161 -25.15 15.06 14.95
C LYS A 161 -26.34 15.54 14.10
N HIS A 162 -26.14 15.72 12.80
CA HIS A 162 -27.20 16.12 11.88
C HIS A 162 -28.31 15.07 11.80
N MET A 163 -27.97 13.79 11.69
CA MET A 163 -28.95 12.70 11.67
C MET A 163 -29.77 12.67 12.95
N LYS A 164 -29.13 12.77 14.12
CA LYS A 164 -29.83 12.84 15.42
C LYS A 164 -30.77 14.03 15.51
N LYS A 165 -30.33 15.23 15.10
CA LYS A 165 -31.14 16.45 15.11
C LYS A 165 -32.37 16.36 14.22
N ASN A 166 -32.27 15.69 13.08
CA ASN A 166 -33.33 15.60 12.07
C ASN A 166 -34.08 14.26 12.11
N HIS A 167 -33.88 13.45 13.15
CA HIS A 167 -34.52 12.13 13.30
C HIS A 167 -34.29 11.18 12.10
N LEU A 168 -33.12 11.26 11.46
CA LEU A 168 -32.74 10.39 10.35
C LEU A 168 -32.11 9.11 10.89
N THR A 169 -32.51 7.96 10.36
CA THR A 169 -32.05 6.63 10.80
C THR A 169 -31.10 5.96 9.82
N LYS A 170 -30.97 6.51 8.60
CA LYS A 170 -30.19 5.92 7.52
C LYS A 170 -29.41 7.00 6.76
N ILE A 171 -28.12 6.76 6.58
CA ILE A 171 -27.28 7.43 5.59
C ILE A 171 -26.54 6.37 4.77
N GLU A 172 -26.43 6.61 3.47
CA GLU A 172 -25.78 5.68 2.56
C GLU A 172 -25.25 6.45 1.35
N ALA A 173 -24.09 6.05 0.83
CA ALA A 173 -23.62 6.55 -0.45
C ALA A 173 -24.50 6.00 -1.58
N THR A 174 -24.80 6.83 -2.58
CA THR A 174 -25.43 6.32 -3.80
C THR A 174 -24.37 5.65 -4.69
N PRO A 175 -24.74 4.66 -5.53
CA PRO A 175 -23.83 4.08 -6.50
C PRO A 175 -23.18 5.13 -7.41
N GLU A 176 -23.93 6.17 -7.80
CA GLU A 176 -23.45 7.26 -8.65
C GLU A 176 -22.36 8.07 -7.96
N ALA A 177 -22.48 8.32 -6.65
CA ALA A 177 -21.46 9.02 -5.89
C ALA A 177 -20.15 8.22 -5.83
N GLU A 178 -20.22 6.88 -5.73
CA GLU A 178 -19.03 6.02 -5.80
C GLU A 178 -18.34 6.11 -7.17
N GLN A 179 -19.12 6.12 -8.27
CA GLN A 179 -18.58 6.23 -9.63
C GLN A 179 -17.90 7.59 -9.85
N ILE A 180 -18.54 8.68 -9.43
CA ILE A 180 -17.99 10.04 -9.54
C ILE A 180 -16.68 10.13 -8.76
N TRP A 181 -16.66 9.63 -7.52
CA TRP A 181 -15.47 9.65 -6.69
C TRP A 181 -14.34 8.82 -7.28
N ARG A 182 -14.62 7.57 -7.69
CA ARG A 182 -13.62 6.71 -8.35
C ARG A 182 -13.07 7.37 -9.61
N GLY A 183 -13.93 7.92 -10.47
CA GLY A 183 -13.51 8.61 -11.68
C GLY A 183 -12.57 9.78 -11.40
N MET A 184 -12.88 10.58 -10.38
CA MET A 184 -11.99 11.66 -9.93
C MET A 184 -10.64 11.12 -9.46
N VAL A 185 -10.63 10.13 -8.56
CA VAL A 185 -9.41 9.53 -8.00
C VAL A 185 -8.53 8.91 -9.10
N MET A 186 -9.13 8.18 -10.04
CA MET A 186 -8.42 7.59 -11.18
C MET A 186 -7.84 8.67 -12.10
N SER A 187 -8.59 9.74 -12.39
CA SER A 187 -8.10 10.84 -13.23
C SER A 187 -6.88 11.57 -12.64
N ILE A 188 -6.77 11.59 -11.30
CA ILE A 188 -5.59 12.12 -10.60
C ILE A 188 -4.47 11.10 -10.66
N HIS A 189 -4.75 9.85 -10.29
CA HIS A 189 -3.79 8.75 -10.27
C HIS A 189 -3.11 8.55 -11.64
N ASP A 190 -3.84 8.66 -12.74
CA ASP A 190 -3.33 8.48 -14.10
C ASP A 190 -2.29 9.53 -14.50
N LYS A 191 -2.29 10.70 -13.84
CA LYS A 191 -1.31 11.77 -14.04
C LYS A 191 -0.05 11.56 -13.20
N LEU A 192 -0.04 10.60 -12.27
CA LEU A 192 1.09 10.35 -11.37
C LEU A 192 2.00 9.23 -11.89
N LEU A 193 3.30 9.36 -11.62
CA LEU A 193 4.28 8.33 -11.95
C LEU A 193 4.09 7.04 -11.13
N VAL A 194 3.44 7.14 -9.96
CA VAL A 194 3.19 5.99 -9.08
C VAL A 194 2.27 4.95 -9.72
N ARG A 195 1.46 5.31 -10.72
CA ARG A 195 0.49 4.40 -11.36
C ARG A 195 1.06 3.07 -11.86
N ASN A 196 2.34 3.08 -12.24
CA ASN A 196 3.07 1.93 -12.75
C ASN A 196 4.08 1.36 -11.73
N ALA A 197 3.94 1.69 -10.45
CA ALA A 197 4.72 1.04 -9.40
C ALA A 197 4.22 -0.40 -9.26
N ARG A 198 5.11 -1.38 -9.45
CA ARG A 198 4.89 -2.74 -8.95
C ARG A 198 5.35 -2.72 -7.51
N VAL A 199 4.48 -3.01 -6.55
CA VAL A 199 4.84 -3.18 -5.13
C VAL A 199 4.58 -4.65 -4.80
N GLY A 200 5.57 -5.33 -4.22
CA GLY A 200 5.41 -6.74 -3.84
C GLY A 200 4.26 -6.89 -2.85
N GLY A 201 3.21 -7.61 -3.25
CA GLY A 201 2.07 -8.03 -2.44
C GLY A 201 1.21 -6.92 -1.79
N THR A 202 1.55 -5.64 -1.98
CA THR A 202 0.99 -4.54 -1.18
C THR A 202 0.74 -3.35 -2.09
N GLU A 203 -0.39 -3.42 -2.77
CA GLU A 203 -0.81 -2.48 -3.79
C GLU A 203 -1.16 -1.11 -3.19
N LEU A 204 -0.16 -0.27 -2.96
CA LEU A 204 -0.34 1.18 -2.84
C LEU A 204 -0.90 1.83 -4.12
N THR A 205 -1.02 1.04 -5.18
CA THR A 205 -1.65 1.35 -6.46
C THR A 205 -2.66 0.27 -6.75
N PHE A 206 -3.89 0.64 -7.13
CA PHE A 206 -4.98 -0.28 -7.46
C PHE A 206 -4.49 -1.52 -8.23
N PRO A 207 -4.91 -2.74 -7.82
CA PRO A 207 -4.46 -3.96 -8.45
C PRO A 207 -4.59 -4.00 -9.96
N GLU A 208 -3.79 -4.85 -10.62
CA GLU A 208 -3.86 -5.00 -12.09
C GLU A 208 -5.27 -5.35 -12.59
N ASN A 209 -6.08 -6.07 -11.78
CA ASN A 209 -7.49 -6.34 -12.09
C ASN A 209 -8.41 -5.12 -11.92
N GLN A 210 -7.97 -4.06 -11.22
CA GLN A 210 -8.70 -2.80 -11.02
C GLN A 210 -8.31 -1.70 -12.02
N ARG A 211 -7.37 -2.01 -12.94
CA ARG A 211 -6.92 -1.13 -14.05
C ARG A 211 -7.61 -1.42 -15.37
N LYS A 212 -8.54 -2.38 -15.42
CA LYS A 212 -9.38 -2.60 -16.59
C LYS A 212 -10.64 -1.73 -16.49
N TYR A 213 -10.81 -0.91 -17.52
CA TYR A 213 -11.80 0.16 -17.74
C TYR A 213 -11.48 1.48 -17.04
#